data_AF-A0A960PRA5-F1
#
_entry.id   AF-A0A960PRA5-F1
#
_cell.length_a   1.000
_cell.length_b   1.000
_cell.length_c   1.000
_cell.angle_alpha   90.00
_cell.angle_beta   90.00
_cell.angle_gamma   90.00
#
_symmetry.space_group_name_H-M   'P 1'
#
loop_
_entity.id
_entity.type
_entity.pdbx_description
1 polymer ?
#
loop_
_entity_poly.entity_id
_entity_poly.type
_entity_poly.pdbx_seq_one_letter_code
_entity_poly.pdbx_strand_id
1 'polypeptide(L)'
;MAWRRSLRFLILCGIIFLQSAGGETAPPAPQLIFEADASLERELPRLRAAGENVLAQSVSQVGLSDPGSPIRVILAPETSPLAAGVAPWISGYAYGNVGVVVLLVDRVPRYPAGSLAEVLRHEVAHVLIDRAAGGAAVPRWFHEG
;
A
#
# COMPACT_ATOMS: atom_id res chain seq x y z
N MET A 1 -45.21 -67.63 15.71
CA MET A 1 -45.03 -67.29 14.28
C MET A 1 -44.31 -65.95 14.21
N ALA A 2 -43.05 -65.99 13.80
CA ALA A 2 -42.15 -64.85 13.78
C ALA A 2 -42.35 -64.02 12.50
N TRP A 3 -42.56 -62.71 12.63
CA TRP A 3 -42.47 -61.77 11.51
C TRP A 3 -41.45 -60.69 11.87
N ARG A 4 -40.24 -60.80 11.30
CA ARG A 4 -39.19 -59.78 11.38
C ARG A 4 -39.51 -58.68 10.37
N ARG A 5 -39.67 -57.43 10.82
CA ARG A 5 -39.58 -56.24 9.97
C ARG A 5 -38.47 -55.36 10.53
N SER A 6 -37.29 -55.47 9.92
CA SER A 6 -36.16 -54.59 10.18
C SER A 6 -36.40 -53.25 9.48
N LEU A 7 -36.69 -52.19 10.24
CA LEU A 7 -36.61 -50.82 9.74
C LEU A 7 -35.13 -50.43 9.67
N ARG A 8 -34.59 -50.28 8.46
CA ARG A 8 -33.27 -49.68 8.23
C ARG A 8 -33.42 -48.16 8.30
N PHE A 9 -33.02 -47.55 9.41
CA PHE A 9 -32.80 -46.10 9.47
C PHE A 9 -31.48 -45.78 8.76
N LEU A 10 -31.57 -45.27 7.54
CA LEU A 10 -30.47 -44.58 6.88
C LEU A 10 -30.38 -43.18 7.50
N ILE A 11 -29.45 -42.98 8.43
CA ILE A 11 -29.08 -41.64 8.91
C ILE A 11 -28.21 -41.01 7.83
N LEU A 12 -28.80 -40.13 7.05
CA LEU A 12 -28.09 -39.28 6.10
C LEU A 12 -27.43 -38.14 6.89
N CYS A 13 -26.15 -38.27 7.23
CA CYS A 13 -25.34 -37.17 7.76
C CYS A 13 -25.10 -36.14 6.64
N GLY A 14 -26.00 -35.18 6.51
CA GLY A 14 -25.77 -33.98 5.70
C GLY A 14 -24.78 -33.07 6.43
N ILE A 15 -23.51 -33.09 6.02
CA ILE A 15 -22.56 -32.04 6.39
C ILE A 15 -22.91 -30.83 5.53
N ILE A 16 -23.71 -29.92 6.08
CA ILE A 16 -23.92 -28.59 5.51
C ILE A 16 -22.65 -27.80 5.81
N PHE A 17 -21.74 -27.67 4.85
CA PHE A 17 -20.73 -26.63 4.89
C PHE A 17 -21.45 -25.30 4.67
N LEU A 18 -21.84 -24.65 5.77
CA LEU A 18 -22.24 -23.26 5.75
C LEU A 18 -20.95 -22.46 5.50
N GLN A 19 -20.62 -22.21 4.24
CA GLN A 19 -19.57 -21.25 3.90
C GLN A 19 -20.07 -19.89 4.38
N SER A 20 -19.55 -19.42 5.51
CA SER A 20 -19.64 -17.99 5.81
C SER A 20 -18.83 -17.27 4.74
N ALA A 21 -19.51 -16.68 3.76
CA ALA A 21 -18.93 -15.62 2.96
C ALA A 21 -18.74 -14.42 3.88
N GLY A 22 -17.73 -14.51 4.75
CA GLY A 22 -17.14 -13.35 5.40
C GLY A 22 -16.46 -12.59 4.28
N GLY A 23 -17.22 -11.74 3.60
CA GLY A 23 -16.65 -10.74 2.72
C GLY A 23 -15.90 -9.76 3.60
N GLU A 24 -14.65 -10.07 3.96
CA GLU A 24 -13.72 -9.06 4.43
C GLU A 24 -13.52 -8.11 3.25
N THR A 25 -14.23 -6.99 3.29
CA THR A 25 -13.96 -5.87 2.39
C THR A 25 -12.52 -5.45 2.62
N ALA A 26 -11.69 -5.54 1.59
CA ALA A 26 -10.30 -5.12 1.66
C ALA A 26 -10.23 -3.68 2.22
N PRO A 27 -9.21 -3.36 3.05
CA PRO A 27 -9.06 -2.01 3.56
C PRO A 27 -8.96 -1.01 2.41
N PRO A 28 -9.51 0.20 2.57
CA PRO A 28 -9.46 1.20 1.50
C PRO A 28 -8.00 1.59 1.21
N ALA A 29 -7.72 1.91 -0.05
CA ALA A 29 -6.41 2.43 -0.44
C ALA A 29 -6.10 3.76 0.29
N PRO A 30 -4.82 4.05 0.57
CA PRO A 30 -4.45 5.33 1.16
C PRO A 30 -4.81 6.48 0.22
N GLN A 31 -5.43 7.52 0.76
CA GLN A 31 -5.70 8.73 -0.01
C GLN A 31 -4.39 9.51 -0.25
N LEU A 32 -4.09 9.79 -1.51
CA LEU A 32 -2.92 10.58 -1.90
C LEU A 32 -3.31 11.99 -2.36
N ILE A 33 -2.64 13.01 -1.83
CA ILE A 33 -2.75 14.40 -2.25
C ILE A 33 -1.46 14.78 -2.96
N PHE A 34 -1.51 14.88 -4.28
CA PHE A 34 -0.33 15.24 -5.07
C PHE A 34 -0.19 16.75 -5.23
N GLU A 35 1.02 17.22 -4.96
CA GLU A 35 1.50 18.58 -5.19
C GLU A 35 2.71 18.48 -6.13
N ALA A 36 2.82 19.34 -7.12
CA ALA A 36 3.95 19.37 -8.04
C ALA A 36 4.46 20.78 -8.19
N ASP A 37 5.79 20.91 -8.35
CA ASP A 37 6.35 22.11 -8.95
C ASP A 37 5.71 22.35 -10.34
N ALA A 38 5.57 23.62 -10.73
CA ALA A 38 4.97 24.02 -12.02
C ALA A 38 5.62 23.31 -13.22
N SER A 39 6.94 23.05 -13.15
CA SER A 39 7.67 22.33 -14.20
C SER A 39 7.26 20.86 -14.35
N LEU A 40 6.64 20.26 -13.33
CA LEU A 40 6.30 18.84 -13.22
C LEU A 40 4.79 18.54 -13.22
N GLU A 41 3.93 19.56 -13.33
CA GLU A 41 2.46 19.37 -13.33
C GLU A 41 1.98 18.36 -14.38
N ARG A 42 2.67 18.26 -15.52
CA ARG A 42 2.34 17.30 -16.59
C ARG A 42 2.53 15.83 -16.21
N GLU A 43 3.30 15.53 -15.16
CA GLU A 43 3.51 14.16 -14.69
C GLU A 43 2.39 13.69 -13.74
N LEU A 44 1.61 14.62 -13.16
CA LEU A 44 0.57 14.30 -12.18
C LEU A 44 -0.48 13.30 -12.68
N PRO A 45 -1.04 13.40 -13.91
CA PRO A 45 -2.06 12.45 -14.35
C PRO A 45 -1.53 11.02 -14.45
N ARG A 46 -0.30 10.85 -14.95
CA ARG A 46 0.35 9.54 -15.07
C ARG A 46 0.63 8.95 -13.70
N LEU A 47 1.10 9.77 -12.77
CA LEU A 47 1.40 9.31 -11.42
C LEU A 47 0.14 8.93 -10.64
N ARG A 48 -0.94 9.70 -10.76
CA ARG A 48 -2.24 9.38 -10.14
C ARG A 48 -2.74 8.01 -10.59
N ALA A 49 -2.78 7.77 -11.89
CA ALA A 49 -3.21 6.49 -12.46
C ALA A 49 -2.32 5.32 -12.00
N ALA A 50 -1.01 5.55 -11.87
CA ALA A 50 -0.08 4.53 -11.38
C ALA A 50 -0.25 4.27 -9.87
N GLY A 51 -0.42 5.31 -9.06
CA GLY A 51 -0.55 5.21 -7.60
C GLY A 51 -1.81 4.46 -7.15
N GLU A 52 -2.95 4.69 -7.82
CA GLU A 52 -4.22 4.01 -7.49
C GLU A 52 -4.11 2.48 -7.61
N ASN A 53 -3.47 2.00 -8.68
CA ASN A 53 -3.34 0.56 -8.95
C ASN A 53 -2.36 -0.13 -8.00
N VAL A 54 -1.37 0.62 -7.50
CA VAL A 54 -0.21 0.04 -6.81
C VAL A 54 -0.41 -0.04 -5.29
N LEU A 55 -1.28 0.79 -4.71
CA LEU A 55 -1.36 0.97 -3.25
C LEU A 55 -2.54 0.26 -2.58
N ALA A 56 -3.48 -0.28 -3.36
CA ALA A 56 -4.69 -0.91 -2.83
C ALA A 56 -4.41 -2.10 -1.91
N GLN A 57 -3.27 -2.78 -2.07
CA GLN A 57 -2.88 -3.93 -1.24
C GLN A 57 -1.88 -3.57 -0.12
N SER A 58 -1.32 -2.36 -0.11
CA SER A 58 -0.25 -2.01 0.83
C SER A 58 -0.74 -1.88 2.28
N VAL A 59 -2.00 -1.48 2.47
CA VAL A 59 -2.57 -1.28 3.81
C VAL A 59 -2.69 -2.61 4.56
N SER A 60 -3.20 -3.66 3.92
CA SER A 60 -3.32 -4.98 4.54
C SER A 60 -1.95 -5.64 4.76
N GLN A 61 -0.97 -5.40 3.88
CA GLN A 61 0.39 -5.94 4.01
C GLN A 61 1.10 -5.50 5.29
N VAL A 62 0.83 -4.28 5.77
CA VAL A 62 1.37 -3.78 7.04
C VAL A 62 0.47 -4.07 8.25
N GLY A 63 -0.59 -4.85 8.06
CA GLY A 63 -1.53 -5.22 9.13
C GLY A 63 -2.52 -4.12 9.53
N LEU A 64 -2.67 -3.07 8.72
CA LEU A 64 -3.64 -2.01 8.95
C LEU A 64 -5.00 -2.35 8.33
N SER A 65 -6.08 -1.93 9.00
CA SER A 65 -7.45 -1.94 8.46
C SER A 65 -7.91 -0.55 7.98
N ASP A 66 -7.20 0.50 8.40
CA ASP A 66 -7.40 1.88 8.00
C ASP A 66 -6.05 2.47 7.55
N PRO A 67 -5.94 3.02 6.33
CA PRO A 67 -4.73 3.70 5.90
C PRO A 67 -4.41 4.94 6.76
N GLY A 68 -5.39 5.57 7.40
CA GLY A 68 -5.23 6.81 8.18
C GLY A 68 -5.32 8.08 7.31
N SER A 69 -4.79 9.19 7.83
CA SER A 69 -4.89 10.50 7.17
C SER A 69 -4.26 10.53 5.76
N PRO A 70 -4.69 11.45 4.88
CA PRO A 70 -4.15 11.55 3.54
C PRO A 70 -2.63 11.73 3.53
N ILE A 71 -1.96 11.10 2.58
CA ILE A 71 -0.52 11.20 2.38
C ILE A 71 -0.28 12.29 1.33
N ARG A 72 0.51 13.31 1.69
CA ARG A 72 0.93 14.36 0.77
C ARG A 72 2.12 13.87 -0.04
N VAL A 73 2.01 13.93 -1.36
CA VAL A 73 3.05 13.51 -2.30
C VAL A 73 3.54 14.73 -3.06
N ILE A 74 4.80 15.10 -2.87
CA ILE A 74 5.41 16.29 -3.48
C ILE A 74 6.33 15.84 -4.62
N LEU A 75 6.06 16.30 -5.84
CA LEU A 75 6.94 16.13 -6.98
C LEU A 75 7.86 17.34 -7.06
N ALA A 76 9.15 17.11 -6.88
CA ALA A 76 10.14 18.16 -6.83
C ALA A 76 11.21 17.96 -7.92
N PRO A 77 11.59 19.03 -8.64
CA PRO A 77 12.68 18.95 -9.60
C PRO A 77 14.03 18.92 -8.89
N GLU A 78 15.08 18.52 -9.60
CA GLU A 78 16.47 18.49 -9.13
C GLU A 78 16.95 19.85 -8.59
N THR A 79 16.43 20.94 -9.14
CA THR A 79 16.79 22.30 -8.75
C THR A 79 16.12 22.79 -7.47
N SER A 80 15.21 21.99 -6.89
CA SER A 80 14.47 22.38 -5.70
C SER A 80 15.31 22.29 -4.41
N PRO A 81 14.97 23.07 -3.38
CA PRO A 81 15.60 22.92 -2.06
C PRO A 81 15.43 21.52 -1.45
N LEU A 82 14.34 20.82 -1.79
CA LEU A 82 14.07 19.45 -1.35
C LEU A 82 15.11 18.45 -1.89
N ALA A 83 15.52 18.63 -3.15
CA ALA A 83 16.56 17.81 -3.77
C ALA A 83 17.97 18.12 -3.23
N ALA A 84 18.25 19.39 -2.88
CA ALA A 84 19.55 19.83 -2.39
C ALA A 84 19.88 19.31 -0.98
N GLY A 85 18.86 18.98 -0.18
CA GLY A 85 19.00 18.52 1.21
C GLY A 85 19.30 17.03 1.37
N VAL A 86 19.32 16.25 0.28
CA VAL A 86 19.50 14.79 0.33
C VAL A 86 20.58 14.31 -0.63
N ALA A 87 21.12 13.12 -0.37
CA ALA A 87 22.19 12.56 -1.20
C ALA A 87 21.74 12.33 -2.66
N PRO A 88 22.65 12.46 -3.65
CA PRO A 88 22.28 12.47 -5.07
C PRO A 88 21.73 11.13 -5.59
N TRP A 89 21.97 10.02 -4.89
CA TRP A 89 21.42 8.70 -5.24
C TRP A 89 19.99 8.47 -4.71
N ILE A 90 19.44 9.41 -3.93
CA ILE A 90 18.08 9.32 -3.38
C ILE A 90 17.09 9.79 -4.46
N SER A 91 16.16 8.91 -4.85
CA SER A 91 15.10 9.22 -5.84
C SER A 91 13.76 9.63 -5.22
N GLY A 92 13.59 9.35 -3.93
CA GLY A 92 12.43 9.71 -3.13
C GLY A 92 12.73 9.50 -1.66
N TYR A 93 11.90 10.07 -0.79
CA TYR A 93 11.97 9.84 0.65
C TYR A 93 10.62 10.14 1.30
N ALA A 94 10.40 9.58 2.49
CA ALA A 94 9.19 9.77 3.28
C ALA A 94 9.48 10.32 4.68
N TYR A 95 8.54 11.13 5.18
CA TYR A 95 8.40 11.48 6.59
C TYR A 95 7.12 10.80 7.11
N GLY A 96 7.24 9.56 7.57
CA GLY A 96 6.08 8.72 7.85
C GLY A 96 5.21 9.22 9.00
N ASN A 97 5.82 9.78 10.05
CA ASN A 97 5.12 10.38 11.20
C ASN A 97 4.15 11.52 10.84
N VAL A 98 4.37 12.23 9.72
CA VAL A 98 3.53 13.34 9.24
C VAL A 98 2.86 13.05 7.91
N GLY A 99 3.06 11.86 7.33
CA GLY A 99 2.43 11.43 6.08
C GLY A 99 2.84 12.25 4.86
N VAL A 100 4.14 12.54 4.73
CA VAL A 100 4.68 13.26 3.57
C VAL A 100 5.64 12.36 2.79
N VAL A 101 5.48 12.33 1.47
CA VAL A 101 6.36 11.69 0.51
C VAL A 101 6.90 12.75 -0.45
N VAL A 102 8.20 12.70 -0.74
CA VAL A 102 8.83 13.54 -1.75
C VAL A 102 9.40 12.64 -2.84
N LEU A 103 9.10 12.96 -4.10
CA LEU A 103 9.62 12.27 -5.28
C LEU A 103 10.50 13.24 -6.08
N LEU A 104 11.77 12.87 -6.28
CA LEU A 104 12.73 13.64 -7.05
C LEU A 104 12.74 13.13 -8.48
N VAL A 105 11.81 13.64 -9.29
CA VAL A 105 11.42 13.06 -10.59
C VAL A 105 12.60 12.88 -11.54
N ASP A 106 13.57 13.80 -11.51
CA ASP A 106 14.76 13.76 -12.37
C ASP A 106 15.75 12.64 -12.00
N ARG A 107 15.70 12.14 -10.76
CA ARG A 107 16.59 11.08 -10.25
C ARG A 107 16.01 9.68 -10.40
N VAL A 108 14.71 9.58 -10.66
CA VAL A 108 14.01 8.30 -10.73
C VAL A 108 14.48 7.49 -11.94
N PRO A 109 14.93 6.23 -11.75
CA PRO A 109 15.24 5.34 -12.85
C PRO A 109 14.05 5.16 -13.79
N ARG A 110 14.33 5.01 -15.08
CA ARG A 110 13.30 4.78 -16.10
C ARG A 110 13.25 3.31 -16.48
N TYR A 111 12.10 2.90 -17.03
CA TYR A 111 11.89 1.52 -17.48
C TYR A 111 13.02 1.09 -18.44
N PRO A 112 13.56 -0.13 -18.31
CA PRO A 112 13.13 -1.20 -17.41
C PRO A 112 13.80 -1.19 -16.02
N ALA A 113 14.68 -0.23 -15.74
CA ALA A 113 15.44 -0.19 -14.49
C ALA A 113 14.61 0.28 -13.27
N GLY A 114 13.51 0.97 -13.50
CA GLY A 114 12.56 1.39 -12.48
C GLY A 114 11.50 2.34 -13.02
N SER A 115 10.68 2.89 -12.12
CA SER A 115 9.62 3.83 -12.47
C SER A 115 9.24 4.70 -11.28
N LEU A 116 8.61 5.85 -11.58
CA LEU A 116 8.07 6.76 -10.56
C LEU A 116 7.00 6.08 -9.69
N ALA A 117 6.26 5.13 -10.27
CA ALA A 117 5.26 4.34 -9.56
C ALA A 117 5.88 3.41 -8.50
N GLU A 118 7.01 2.78 -8.83
CA GLU A 118 7.73 1.90 -7.90
C GLU A 118 8.34 2.69 -6.74
N VAL A 119 8.92 3.86 -7.02
CA VAL A 119 9.43 4.76 -5.96
C VAL A 119 8.28 5.25 -5.09
N LEU A 120 7.16 5.72 -5.67
CA LEU A 120 5.98 6.11 -4.91
C LEU A 120 5.48 4.98 -4.00
N ARG A 121 5.40 3.75 -4.50
CA ARG A 121 5.00 2.58 -3.71
C ARG A 121 5.91 2.40 -2.50
N HIS A 122 7.22 2.44 -2.73
CA HIS A 122 8.22 2.27 -1.68
C HIS A 122 8.09 3.36 -0.61
N GLU A 123 7.99 4.63 -1.00
CA GLU A 123 7.87 5.72 -0.05
C GLU A 123 6.54 5.73 0.72
N VAL A 124 5.42 5.36 0.07
CA VAL A 124 4.15 5.19 0.77
C VAL A 124 4.20 4.03 1.76
N ALA A 125 4.94 2.95 1.44
CA ALA A 125 5.13 1.84 2.37
C ALA A 125 5.81 2.30 3.67
N HIS A 126 6.82 3.16 3.61
CA HIS A 126 7.44 3.74 4.81
C HIS A 126 6.43 4.50 5.68
N VAL A 127 5.52 5.28 5.07
CA VAL A 127 4.47 5.98 5.81
C VAL A 127 3.53 4.99 6.50
N LEU A 128 3.12 3.93 5.80
CA LEU A 128 2.21 2.92 6.34
C LEU A 128 2.87 2.08 7.45
N ILE A 129 4.16 1.75 7.30
CA ILE A 129 4.97 1.08 8.33
C ILE A 129 5.05 1.95 9.59
N ASP A 130 5.35 3.24 9.45
CA ASP A 130 5.40 4.17 10.59
C ASP A 130 4.06 4.26 11.32
N ARG A 131 2.95 4.28 10.57
CA ARG A 131 1.59 4.24 11.14
C ARG A 131 1.32 2.95 11.89
N ALA A 132 1.65 1.81 11.30
CA ALA A 132 1.48 0.50 11.92
C ALA A 132 2.37 0.33 13.18
N ALA A 133 3.57 0.89 13.17
CA ALA A 133 4.49 0.84 14.30
C ALA A 133 4.03 1.71 15.48
N GLY A 134 3.21 2.74 15.24
CA GLY A 134 2.67 3.60 16.31
C GLY A 134 3.76 4.27 17.15
N GLY A 135 4.92 4.57 16.56
CA GLY A 135 6.09 5.13 17.25
C GLY A 135 7.05 4.11 17.86
N ALA A 136 6.79 2.80 17.71
CA ALA A 136 7.76 1.77 18.06
C ALA A 136 8.98 1.82 17.13
N ALA A 137 10.15 1.45 17.64
CA ALA A 137 11.34 1.31 16.82
C ALA A 137 11.19 0.11 15.86
N VAL A 138 11.33 0.37 14.57
CA VAL A 138 11.27 -0.65 13.52
C VAL A 138 12.69 -0.94 13.03
N PRO A 139 13.09 -2.23 12.93
CA PRO A 139 14.39 -2.58 12.39
C PRO A 139 14.57 -2.10 10.95
N ARG A 140 15.78 -1.62 10.61
CA ARG A 140 16.07 -1.12 9.26
C ARG A 140 15.71 -2.11 8.14
N TRP A 141 15.98 -3.39 8.34
CA TRP A 141 15.66 -4.42 7.34
C TRP A 141 14.15 -4.50 7.02
N PHE A 142 13.29 -4.14 7.97
CA PHE A 142 11.85 -4.13 7.79
C PHE A 142 11.36 -2.86 7.11
N HIS A 143 12.00 -1.71 7.39
CA HIS A 143 11.73 -0.46 6.66
C HIS A 143 12.07 -0.58 5.17
N GLU A 144 13.27 -1.06 4.86
CA GLU A 144 13.84 -0.96 3.51
C GLU A 144 13.50 -2.15 2.59
N GLY A 145 12.89 -3.20 3.13
CA GLY A 145 12.69 -4.51 2.48
C GLY A 145 11.57 -4.61 1.46
#